data_AF-A0A9D5MUD3-F1
#
_entry.id   AF-A0A9D5MUD3-F1
#
_cell.length_a   1.000
_cell.length_b   1.000
_cell.length_c   1.000
_cell.angle_alpha   90.00
_cell.angle_beta   90.00
_cell.angle_gamma   90.00
#
_symmetry.space_group_name_H-M   'P 1'
#
loop_
_entity.id
_entity.type
_entity.pdbx_description
1 polymer ?
#
loop_
_entity_poly.entity_id
_entity_poly.type
_entity_poly.pdbx_seq_one_letter_code
_entity_poly.pdbx_strand_id
1 'polypeptide(L)'
;MINQMNQNDHTPNKFSNAMKELQIGKLLRKSNITKACGISAYEVFQFLLLLVFQGKNLFRFLNSKHKDQTVSKNTYYRFLNETSYNWSRFLLLLAVKVTTAFHSLTRPERVKVLVLDDSVIKRNRGKAVELLATCLRPCGA
;
A
#
# COMPACT_ATOMS: atom_id res chain seq x y z
N MET A 1 -16.39 -6.05 -33.02
CA MET A 1 -15.60 -4.81 -33.15
C MET A 1 -15.14 -4.38 -31.76
N ILE A 2 -13.94 -4.80 -31.36
CA ILE A 2 -13.28 -4.35 -30.14
C ILE A 2 -12.50 -3.10 -30.52
N ASN A 3 -13.06 -1.92 -30.24
CA ASN A 3 -12.42 -0.66 -30.58
C ASN A 3 -11.78 -0.04 -29.33
N GLN A 4 -10.45 0.04 -29.39
CA GLN A 4 -9.58 0.98 -28.67
C GLN A 4 -9.41 0.79 -27.16
N MET A 5 -8.60 -0.22 -26.78
CA MET A 5 -7.63 -0.01 -25.71
C MET A 5 -6.58 0.98 -26.23
N ASN A 6 -6.64 2.21 -25.74
CA ASN A 6 -5.60 3.20 -25.99
C ASN A 6 -4.24 2.63 -25.59
N GLN A 7 -3.34 2.53 -26.58
CA GLN A 7 -1.94 2.12 -26.44
C GLN A 7 -1.13 3.16 -25.65
N ASN A 8 -1.32 3.24 -24.34
CA ASN A 8 -0.43 3.92 -23.41
C ASN A 8 -0.14 3.05 -22.16
N ASP A 9 -0.07 1.73 -22.35
CA ASP A 9 0.08 0.71 -21.29
C ASP A 9 1.53 0.53 -20.78
N HIS A 10 2.30 1.61 -20.61
CA HIS A 10 3.65 1.52 -20.05
C HIS A 10 3.67 1.42 -18.51
N THR A 11 2.54 1.75 -17.86
CA THR A 11 2.40 1.88 -16.40
C THR A 11 2.30 0.55 -15.63
N PRO A 12 1.55 -0.48 -16.09
CA PRO A 12 1.46 -1.77 -15.39
C PRO A 12 2.83 -2.46 -15.28
N ASN A 13 3.64 -2.35 -16.34
CA ASN A 13 4.96 -2.93 -16.41
C ASN A 13 5.94 -2.23 -15.45
N LYS A 14 5.90 -0.90 -15.34
CA LYS A 14 6.74 -0.14 -14.40
C LYS A 14 6.40 -0.47 -12.94
N PHE A 15 5.11 -0.54 -12.60
CA PHE A 15 4.68 -0.90 -11.25
C PHE A 15 5.11 -2.31 -10.86
N SER A 16 4.87 -3.29 -11.74
CA SER A 16 5.28 -4.69 -11.51
C SER A 16 6.81 -4.82 -11.36
N ASN A 17 7.57 -4.08 -12.17
CA ASN A 17 9.02 -4.06 -12.08
C ASN A 17 9.50 -3.49 -10.74
N ALA A 18 8.93 -2.37 -10.28
CA ALA A 18 9.25 -1.80 -8.98
C ALA A 18 8.93 -2.77 -7.81
N MET A 19 7.79 -3.47 -7.88
CA MET A 19 7.42 -4.48 -6.88
C MET A 19 8.44 -5.63 -6.80
N LYS A 20 8.97 -6.05 -7.95
CA LYS A 20 10.02 -7.08 -8.04
C LYS A 20 11.36 -6.58 -7.53
N GLU A 21 11.77 -5.38 -7.95
CA GLU A 21 13.04 -4.76 -7.55
C GLU A 21 13.12 -4.54 -6.04
N LEU A 22 12.03 -4.05 -5.43
CA LEU A 22 11.92 -3.89 -3.98
C LEU A 22 11.71 -5.22 -3.24
N GLN A 23 11.55 -6.34 -3.97
CA GLN A 23 11.34 -7.68 -3.44
C GLN A 23 10.17 -7.76 -2.45
N ILE A 24 9.06 -7.08 -2.77
CA ILE A 24 7.94 -6.89 -1.84
C ILE A 24 7.41 -8.20 -1.27
N GLY A 25 7.26 -9.25 -2.09
CA GLY A 25 6.82 -10.56 -1.61
C GLY A 25 7.72 -11.16 -0.52
N LYS A 26 9.04 -10.95 -0.61
CA LYS A 26 10.01 -11.40 0.42
C LYS A 26 9.86 -10.58 1.70
N LEU A 27 9.59 -9.29 1.59
CA LEU A 27 9.38 -8.40 2.74
C LEU A 27 8.08 -8.74 3.48
N LEU A 28 7.00 -9.02 2.75
CA LEU A 28 5.73 -9.47 3.30
C LEU A 28 5.93 -10.74 4.15
N ARG A 29 6.60 -11.75 3.57
CA ARG A 29 6.90 -13.00 4.30
C ARG A 29 7.77 -12.78 5.54
N LYS A 30 8.79 -11.92 5.45
CA LYS A 30 9.65 -11.55 6.59
C LYS A 30 8.92 -10.79 7.71
N SER A 31 7.72 -10.30 7.43
CA SER A 31 6.90 -9.49 8.34
C SER A 31 5.63 -10.23 8.78
N ASN A 32 5.60 -11.55 8.62
CA ASN A 32 4.46 -12.40 8.95
C ASN A 32 3.18 -12.07 8.15
N ILE A 33 3.31 -11.43 6.98
CA ILE A 33 2.18 -11.12 6.09
C ILE A 33 2.10 -12.24 5.06
N THR A 34 1.43 -13.33 5.44
CA THR A 34 1.22 -14.50 4.61
C THR A 34 -0.24 -14.93 4.68
N LYS A 35 -0.65 -15.76 3.71
CA LYS A 35 -1.97 -16.37 3.67
C LYS A 35 -1.80 -17.87 3.48
N ALA A 36 -2.57 -18.65 4.23
CA ALA A 36 -2.53 -20.11 4.15
C ALA A 36 -3.26 -20.65 2.91
N CYS A 37 -4.32 -19.98 2.46
CA CYS A 37 -5.17 -20.48 1.36
C CYS A 37 -5.69 -19.37 0.42
N GLY A 38 -6.08 -19.80 -0.78
CA GLY A 38 -6.58 -18.93 -1.85
C GLY A 38 -5.47 -18.12 -2.52
N ILE A 39 -5.81 -16.94 -3.03
CA ILE A 39 -4.83 -16.04 -3.65
C ILE A 39 -3.76 -15.60 -2.65
N SER A 40 -2.54 -15.44 -3.15
CA SER A 40 -1.38 -15.14 -2.31
C SER A 40 -1.50 -13.77 -1.64
N ALA A 41 -0.87 -13.61 -0.47
CA ALA A 41 -0.77 -12.32 0.21
C ALA A 41 -0.14 -11.25 -0.70
N TYR A 42 0.83 -11.65 -1.53
CA TYR A 42 1.49 -10.76 -2.48
C TYR A 42 0.53 -10.20 -3.52
N GLU A 43 -0.33 -11.03 -4.13
CA GLU A 43 -1.30 -10.58 -5.14
C GLU A 43 -2.35 -9.66 -4.54
N VAL A 44 -2.87 -9.99 -3.34
CA VAL A 44 -3.81 -9.11 -2.62
C VAL A 44 -3.17 -7.75 -2.37
N PHE A 45 -1.94 -7.74 -1.83
CA PHE A 45 -1.20 -6.52 -1.53
C PHE A 45 -0.89 -5.72 -2.79
N GLN A 46 -0.41 -6.37 -3.85
CA GLN A 46 -0.09 -5.74 -5.14
C GLN A 46 -1.33 -5.02 -5.72
N PHE A 47 -2.48 -5.68 -5.70
CA PHE A 47 -3.73 -5.10 -6.17
C PHE A 47 -4.16 -3.90 -5.34
N LEU A 48 -4.15 -4.02 -4.00
CA LEU A 48 -4.52 -2.92 -3.10
C LEU A 48 -3.60 -1.71 -3.28
N LEU A 49 -2.29 -1.95 -3.38
CA LEU A 49 -1.31 -0.90 -3.59
C LEU A 49 -1.51 -0.23 -4.97
N LEU A 50 -1.76 -1.01 -6.02
CA LEU A 50 -2.05 -0.48 -7.35
C LEU A 50 -3.29 0.43 -7.35
N LEU A 51 -4.35 0.06 -6.63
CA LEU A 51 -5.54 0.90 -6.50
C LEU A 51 -5.21 2.26 -5.86
N VAL A 52 -4.34 2.28 -4.84
CA VAL A 52 -3.88 3.53 -4.20
C VAL A 52 -3.12 4.40 -5.21
N PHE A 53 -2.18 3.83 -5.97
CA PHE A 53 -1.45 4.57 -7.02
C PHE A 53 -2.36 5.09 -8.14
N GLN A 54 -3.45 4.39 -8.44
CA GLN A 54 -4.45 4.84 -9.43
C GLN A 54 -5.49 5.81 -8.85
N GLY A 55 -5.46 6.12 -7.55
CA GLY A 55 -6.47 6.95 -6.89
C GLY A 55 -7.87 6.31 -6.87
N LYS A 56 -7.96 4.99 -7.01
CA LYS A 56 -9.23 4.26 -7.09
C LYS A 56 -9.63 3.72 -5.72
N ASN A 57 -10.90 3.89 -5.37
CA ASN A 57 -11.47 3.34 -4.15
C ASN A 57 -11.82 1.86 -4.33
N LEU A 58 -11.39 1.00 -3.40
CA LEU A 58 -11.65 -0.44 -3.42
C LEU A 58 -13.14 -0.78 -3.52
N PHE A 59 -13.99 -0.16 -2.71
CA PHE A 59 -15.43 -0.42 -2.73
C PHE A 59 -16.07 -0.05 -4.08
N ARG A 60 -15.71 1.12 -4.62
CA ARG A 60 -16.19 1.53 -5.95
C ARG A 60 -15.69 0.60 -7.06
N PHE A 61 -14.45 0.14 -6.96
CA PHE A 61 -13.86 -0.78 -7.93
C PHE A 61 -14.59 -2.13 -7.94
N LEU A 62 -14.80 -2.73 -6.77
CA LEU A 62 -15.45 -4.03 -6.64
C LEU A 62 -16.94 -4.03 -7.00
N ASN A 63 -17.61 -2.87 -6.95
CA ASN A 63 -19.01 -2.72 -7.37
C ASN A 63 -19.16 -2.31 -8.85
N SER A 64 -18.06 -2.19 -9.59
CA SER A 64 -18.09 -1.83 -11.01
C SER A 64 -18.22 -3.08 -11.90
N LYS A 65 -18.36 -2.86 -13.21
CA LYS A 65 -18.34 -3.94 -14.23
C LYS A 65 -17.04 -4.76 -14.24
N HIS A 66 -16.00 -4.33 -13.51
CA HIS A 66 -14.73 -5.03 -13.37
C HIS A 66 -14.71 -6.06 -12.22
N LYS A 67 -15.84 -6.31 -11.55
CA LYS A 67 -15.95 -7.26 -10.45
C LYS A 67 -15.41 -8.66 -10.81
N ASP A 68 -15.69 -9.13 -12.02
CA ASP A 68 -15.30 -10.47 -12.49
C ASP A 68 -13.78 -10.62 -12.70
N GLN A 69 -13.04 -9.52 -12.71
CA GLN A 69 -11.57 -9.50 -12.81
C GLN A 69 -10.89 -9.57 -11.43
N THR A 70 -11.67 -9.63 -10.34
CA THR A 70 -11.14 -9.59 -8.96
C THR A 70 -11.66 -10.72 -8.10
N VAL A 71 -10.91 -11.03 -7.04
CA VAL A 71 -11.34 -12.01 -6.05
C VAL A 71 -12.48 -11.44 -5.21
N SER A 72 -13.21 -12.32 -4.51
CA SER A 72 -14.26 -11.94 -3.57
C SER A 72 -13.83 -10.77 -2.67
N LYS A 73 -14.73 -9.79 -2.54
CA LYS A 73 -14.64 -8.65 -1.63
C LYS A 73 -14.13 -9.05 -0.24
N ASN A 74 -14.63 -10.17 0.28
CA ASN A 74 -14.29 -10.66 1.62
C ASN A 74 -12.80 -10.97 1.78
N THR A 75 -12.11 -11.35 0.70
CA THR A 75 -10.67 -11.63 0.73
C THR A 75 -9.86 -10.37 1.05
N TYR A 76 -10.21 -9.23 0.45
CA TYR A 76 -9.51 -7.97 0.69
C TYR A 76 -9.76 -7.44 2.10
N TYR A 77 -11.01 -7.49 2.58
CA TYR A 77 -11.33 -7.04 3.94
C TYR A 77 -10.69 -7.93 5.01
N ARG A 78 -10.70 -9.26 4.83
CA ARG A 78 -10.01 -10.17 5.75
C ARG A 78 -8.50 -9.92 5.77
N PHE A 79 -7.89 -9.66 4.62
CA PHE A 79 -6.48 -9.32 4.54
C PHE A 79 -6.14 -8.00 5.26
N LEU A 80 -6.97 -6.96 5.10
CA LEU A 80 -6.76 -5.66 5.75
C LEU A 80 -7.01 -5.70 7.28
N ASN A 81 -7.89 -6.60 7.74
CA ASN A 81 -8.27 -6.72 9.13
C ASN A 81 -7.48 -7.80 9.90
N GLU A 82 -6.48 -8.43 9.28
CA GLU A 82 -5.66 -9.45 9.93
C GLU A 82 -4.69 -8.83 10.94
N THR A 83 -4.88 -9.15 12.23
CA THR A 83 -4.13 -8.54 13.33
C THR A 83 -2.75 -9.14 13.54
N SER A 84 -2.50 -10.36 13.02
CA SER A 84 -1.19 -11.02 13.13
C SER A 84 -0.12 -10.44 12.20
N TYR A 85 -0.51 -9.55 11.28
CA TYR A 85 0.37 -8.90 10.31
C TYR A 85 1.22 -7.82 10.95
N ASN A 86 2.54 -7.95 10.86
CA ASN A 86 3.47 -6.96 11.40
C ASN A 86 3.77 -5.85 10.38
N TRP A 87 2.82 -4.93 10.23
CA TRP A 87 2.93 -3.80 9.31
C TRP A 87 4.11 -2.88 9.63
N SER A 88 4.44 -2.67 10.91
CA SER A 88 5.58 -1.84 11.34
C SER A 88 6.91 -2.43 10.84
N ARG A 89 7.10 -3.75 10.99
CA ARG A 89 8.28 -4.44 10.46
C ARG A 89 8.33 -4.40 8.94
N PHE A 90 7.19 -4.55 8.27
CA PHE A 90 7.12 -4.44 6.81
C PHE A 90 7.56 -3.05 6.34
N LEU A 91 7.01 -1.98 6.92
CA LEU A 91 7.37 -0.61 6.59
C LEU A 91 8.84 -0.30 6.85
N LEU A 92 9.38 -0.76 7.98
CA LEU A 92 10.80 -0.60 8.30
C LEU A 92 11.69 -1.28 7.25
N LEU A 93 11.40 -2.54 6.92
CA LEU A 93 12.18 -3.29 5.92
C LEU A 93 12.06 -2.68 4.53
N LEU A 94 10.88 -2.18 4.18
CA LEU A 94 10.65 -1.48 2.92
C LEU A 94 11.42 -0.15 2.87
N ALA A 95 11.39 0.63 3.95
CA ALA A 95 12.14 1.87 4.05
C ALA A 95 13.64 1.62 3.83
N VAL A 96 14.22 0.62 4.50
CA VAL A 96 15.61 0.21 4.29
C VAL A 96 15.89 -0.14 2.82
N LYS A 97 15.01 -0.93 2.18
CA LYS A 97 15.15 -1.29 0.77
C LYS A 97 15.14 -0.07 -0.15
N VAL A 98 14.19 0.83 0.06
CA VAL A 98 14.05 2.06 -0.72
C VAL A 98 15.27 2.96 -0.52
N THR A 99 15.72 3.17 0.72
CA THR A 99 16.89 3.99 1.01
C THR A 99 18.17 3.42 0.40
N THR A 100 18.33 2.08 0.39
CA THR A 100 19.48 1.42 -0.24
C THR A 100 19.44 1.56 -1.76
N ALA A 101 18.26 1.46 -2.38
CA ALA A 101 18.10 1.69 -3.81
C ALA A 101 18.50 3.13 -4.17
N PHE A 102 18.00 4.13 -3.45
CA PHE A 102 18.41 5.52 -3.65
C PHE A 102 19.89 5.75 -3.38
N HIS A 103 20.48 5.08 -2.38
CA HIS A 103 21.90 5.22 -2.07
C HIS A 103 22.77 4.86 -3.29
N SER A 104 22.45 3.77 -4.01
CA SER A 104 23.16 3.38 -5.23
C SER A 104 23.06 4.39 -6.39
N LEU A 105 22.04 5.25 -6.36
CA LEU A 105 21.80 6.29 -7.38
C LEU A 105 22.37 7.65 -6.99
N THR A 106 23.06 7.75 -5.84
CA THR A 106 23.57 9.00 -5.30
C THR A 106 25.08 8.93 -5.04
N ARG A 107 25.75 10.08 -5.17
CA ARG A 107 27.19 10.19 -4.88
C ARG A 107 27.47 10.05 -3.37
N PRO A 108 28.61 9.48 -2.97
CA PRO A 108 28.98 9.32 -1.55
C PRO A 108 29.03 10.64 -0.76
N GLU A 109 29.34 11.76 -1.43
CA GLU A 109 29.51 13.09 -0.82
C GLU A 109 28.17 13.79 -0.53
N ARG A 110 27.04 13.18 -0.90
CA ARG A 110 25.71 13.76 -0.68
C ARG A 110 25.42 13.84 0.82
N VAL A 111 25.14 15.05 1.30
CA VAL A 111 24.67 15.29 2.66
C VAL A 111 23.34 14.57 2.89
N LYS A 112 23.28 13.73 3.93
CA LYS A 112 22.07 13.05 4.38
C LYS A 112 21.43 13.89 5.49
N VAL A 113 20.14 14.15 5.36
CA VAL A 113 19.36 14.89 6.36
C VAL A 113 18.20 14.02 6.84
N LEU A 114 17.89 14.11 8.14
CA LEU A 114 16.70 13.52 8.74
C LEU A 114 15.64 14.62 8.85
N VAL A 115 14.51 14.44 8.16
CA VAL A 115 13.37 15.35 8.23
C VAL A 115 12.29 14.70 9.08
N LEU A 116 11.82 15.42 10.09
CA LEU A 116 10.73 15.03 10.97
C LEU A 116 9.57 15.99 10.72
N ASP A 117 8.45 15.46 10.25
CA ASP A 117 7.22 16.20 9.97
C ASP A 117 6.04 15.36 10.46
N ASP A 118 5.08 15.98 11.14
CA ASP A 118 3.86 15.33 11.58
C ASP A 118 2.67 15.73 10.71
N SER A 119 1.89 14.73 10.30
CA SER A 119 0.70 14.94 9.46
C SER A 119 -0.52 14.34 10.14
N VAL A 120 -1.56 15.16 10.31
CA VAL A 120 -2.83 14.71 10.89
C VAL A 120 -3.64 13.93 9.86
N ILE A 121 -3.81 12.62 10.09
CA ILE A 121 -4.71 11.79 9.29
C ILE A 121 -6.14 12.00 9.78
N LYS A 122 -6.87 12.92 9.13
CA LYS A 122 -8.28 13.19 9.45
C LYS A 122 -9.17 11.98 9.18
N ARG A 123 -9.93 11.54 10.19
CA ARG A 123 -10.94 10.48 10.08
C ARG A 123 -12.35 10.98 10.38
N ASN A 124 -12.76 12.06 9.71
CA ASN A 124 -14.02 12.78 9.97
C ASN A 124 -15.31 11.94 9.81
N ARG A 125 -15.23 10.76 9.18
CA ARG A 125 -16.37 9.85 8.95
C ARG A 125 -16.22 8.49 9.63
N GLY A 126 -15.21 8.33 10.48
CA GLY A 126 -14.98 7.07 11.20
C GLY A 126 -15.93 6.94 12.38
N LYS A 127 -16.60 5.78 12.51
CA LYS A 127 -17.48 5.48 13.66
C LYS A 127 -16.70 4.96 14.88
N ALA A 128 -15.52 4.39 14.68
CA ALA A 128 -14.65 3.87 15.73
C ALA A 128 -13.35 4.70 15.78
N VAL A 129 -13.45 5.91 16.34
CA VAL A 129 -12.33 6.87 16.47
C VAL A 129 -11.93 7.15 17.90
N GLU A 130 -12.67 6.63 18.88
CA GLU A 130 -12.53 6.96 20.31
C GLU A 130 -11.20 6.50 20.91
N LEU A 131 -10.60 5.43 20.38
CA LEU A 131 -9.30 4.91 20.81
C LEU A 131 -8.13 5.38 19.92
N LEU A 132 -8.40 6.30 18.99
CA LEU A 132 -7.41 6.85 18.07
C LEU A 132 -7.10 8.28 18.52
N ALA A 133 -6.16 8.39 19.48
CA ALA A 133 -5.51 9.59 19.99
C ALA A 133 -6.32 10.90 19.89
N THR A 134 -6.83 11.38 21.02
CA THR A 134 -7.49 12.68 21.13
C THR A 134 -6.45 13.80 20.93
N CYS A 135 -6.49 14.49 19.79
CA CYS A 135 -5.80 15.77 19.68
C CYS A 135 -6.63 16.81 20.45
N LEU A 136 -6.22 17.11 21.68
CA LEU A 136 -6.78 18.20 22.48
C LEU A 136 -6.64 19.49 21.68
N ARG A 137 -7.74 19.96 21.09
CA ARG A 137 -7.82 21.36 20.65
C ARG A 137 -7.82 22.21 21.91
N PRO A 138 -6.87 23.14 22.11
CA PRO A 138 -7.01 24.17 23.12
C PRO A 138 -8.34 24.88 22.83
N CYS A 139 -9.23 24.93 23.82
CA CYS A 139 -10.47 25.68 23.70
C CYS A 139 -10.14 27.15 23.39
N GLY A 140 -10.98 27.77 22.56
CA GLY A 140 -10.80 29.14 22.10
C GLY A 140 -10.67 30.15 23.23
N ALA A 141 -9.85 31.16 22.97
CA ALA A 141 -10.00 32.50 23.53
C ALA A 141 -11.01 33.29 22.67
#